data_AF-A0A1F8TUV2-F1
#
_entry.id   AF-A0A1F8TUV2-F1
#
_cell.length_a   1.000
_cell.length_b   1.000
_cell.length_c   1.000
_cell.angle_alpha   90.00
_cell.angle_beta   90.00
_cell.angle_gamma   90.00
#
_symmetry.space_group_name_H-M   'P 1'
#
loop_
_entity.id
_entity.type
_entity.pdbx_description
1 polymer ?
#
loop_
_entity_poly.entity_id
_entity_poly.type
_entity_poly.pdbx_seq_one_letter_code
_entity_poly.pdbx_strand_id
1 'polypeptide(L)'
;MIGAYYDYQWHLALDPLYDKFQHWKAGETSHDEMDEAIHKTHKSCQDVYNLFVTKRDLLVRVIQFNEDWFSQWLKDHPKPVE
;
A
#
# COMPACT_ATOMS: atom_id res chain seq x y z
N MET A 1 -0.34 -0.67 -14.69
CA MET A 1 -1.40 -0.27 -13.75
C MET A 1 -1.52 -1.23 -12.56
N ILE A 2 -2.12 -2.43 -12.68
CA ILE A 2 -2.37 -3.32 -11.52
C ILE A 2 -1.09 -3.63 -10.72
N GLY A 3 0.00 -4.02 -11.37
CA GLY A 3 1.26 -4.29 -10.67
C GLY A 3 1.84 -3.06 -9.95
N ALA A 4 1.78 -1.89 -10.58
CA ALA A 4 2.23 -0.63 -9.96
C ALA A 4 1.33 -0.22 -8.78
N TYR A 5 0.02 -0.49 -8.87
CA TYR A 5 -0.89 -0.26 -7.75
C TYR A 5 -0.61 -1.24 -6.61
N TYR A 6 -0.25 -2.48 -6.92
CA TYR A 6 0.11 -3.48 -5.91
C TYR A 6 1.33 -3.05 -5.11
N ASP A 7 2.38 -2.65 -5.82
CA ASP A 7 3.60 -2.13 -5.23
C ASP A 7 3.33 -0.90 -4.35
N TYR A 8 2.54 0.04 -4.86
CA TYR A 8 2.07 1.21 -4.09
C TYR A 8 1.33 0.82 -2.80
N GLN A 9 0.41 -0.15 -2.85
CA GLN A 9 -0.32 -0.60 -1.66
C GLN A 9 0.60 -1.28 -0.63
N TRP A 10 1.63 -2.00 -1.07
CA TRP A 10 2.63 -2.56 -0.18
C TRP A 10 3.46 -1.49 0.51
N HIS A 11 3.89 -0.45 -0.22
CA HIS A 11 4.58 0.69 0.37
C HIS A 11 3.73 1.39 1.44
N LEU A 12 2.44 1.63 1.16
CA LEU A 12 1.53 2.19 2.16
C LEU A 12 1.39 1.32 3.42
N ALA A 13 1.44 0.00 3.28
CA ALA A 13 1.32 -0.93 4.41
C ALA A 13 2.62 -1.10 5.21
N LEU A 14 3.78 -1.11 4.54
CA LEU A 14 5.06 -1.51 5.10
C LEU A 14 5.99 -0.35 5.45
N ASP A 15 5.97 0.75 4.70
CA ASP A 15 6.87 1.89 4.97
C ASP A 15 6.66 2.46 6.39
N PRO A 16 5.42 2.60 6.91
CA PRO A 16 5.22 3.05 8.28
C PRO A 16 5.81 2.10 9.34
N LEU A 17 5.80 0.79 9.06
CA LEU A 17 6.41 -0.21 9.94
C LEU A 17 7.94 -0.08 9.90
N TYR A 18 8.51 0.16 8.72
CA TYR A 18 9.94 0.39 8.57
C TYR A 18 10.41 1.61 9.36
N ASP A 19 9.67 2.72 9.29
CA ASP A 19 9.96 3.93 10.08
C ASP A 19 9.89 3.63 11.59
N LYS A 20 8.87 2.87 12.03
CA LYS A 20 8.77 2.41 13.43
C LYS A 20 9.97 1.56 13.86
N PHE A 21 10.49 0.69 12.99
CA PHE A 21 11.71 -0.06 13.29
C PHE A 21 12.94 0.86 13.45
N GLN A 22 13.02 1.99 12.72
CA GLN A 22 14.11 2.96 12.91
C GLN A 22 14.03 3.61 14.29
N HIS A 23 12.82 4.04 14.71
CA HIS A 23 12.60 4.62 16.04
C HIS A 23 12.83 3.60 17.17
N TRP A 24 12.41 2.36 16.97
CA TRP A 24 12.68 1.24 17.88
C TRP A 24 14.19 1.06 18.10
N LYS A 25 14.96 1.01 17.01
CA LYS A 25 16.43 0.88 17.07
C LYS A 25 17.09 2.04 17.82
N ALA A 26 16.50 3.24 17.75
CA ALA A 26 16.96 4.42 18.50
C ALA A 26 16.54 4.42 19.97
N GLY A 27 15.71 3.48 20.42
CA GLY A 27 15.17 3.44 21.78
C GLY A 27 14.01 4.41 22.02
N GLU A 28 13.42 4.95 20.95
CA GLU A 28 12.35 5.95 20.99
C GLU A 28 10.94 5.33 20.98
N THR A 29 10.84 4.01 20.85
CA THR A 29 9.58 3.26 20.80
C THR A 29 9.64 2.12 21.81
N SER A 30 8.57 1.97 22.60
CA SER A 30 8.41 0.91 23.60
C SER A 30 7.92 -0.40 22.99
N HIS A 31 8.16 -1.52 23.68
CA HIS A 31 7.86 -2.86 23.16
C HIS A 31 6.41 -2.99 22.72
N ASP A 32 5.50 -2.47 23.53
CA ASP A 32 4.07 -2.54 23.29
C ASP A 32 3.66 -1.70 22.07
N GLU A 33 4.32 -0.57 21.83
CA GLU A 33 4.08 0.22 20.61
C GLU A 33 4.56 -0.48 19.35
N MET A 34 5.67 -1.23 19.43
CA MET A 34 6.19 -2.00 18.31
C MET A 34 5.32 -3.22 18.00
N ASP A 35 4.87 -3.93 19.04
CA ASP A 35 3.95 -5.07 18.90
C ASP A 35 2.63 -4.65 18.24
N GLU A 36 2.04 -3.55 18.70
CA GLU A 36 0.83 -2.99 18.10
C GLU A 36 1.07 -2.54 16.64
N ALA A 37 2.24 -1.97 16.33
CA ALA A 37 2.60 -1.60 14.97
C ALA A 37 2.69 -2.83 14.04
N ILE A 38 3.34 -3.91 14.49
CA ILE A 38 3.42 -5.17 13.73
C ILE A 38 2.02 -5.76 13.52
N HIS A 39 1.18 -5.77 14.56
CA HIS A 39 -0.20 -6.27 14.45
C HIS A 39 -1.04 -5.48 13.46
N LYS A 40 -0.95 -4.14 13.48
CA LYS A 40 -1.63 -3.28 12.48
C LYS A 40 -1.14 -3.55 11.08
N THR A 41 0.18 -3.60 10.87
CA THR A 41 0.75 -3.86 9.55
C THR A 41 0.35 -5.24 9.02
N HIS A 42 0.34 -6.27 9.86
CA HIS A 42 -0.14 -7.58 9.46
C HIS A 42 -1.58 -7.56 8.95
N LYS A 43 -2.50 -6.84 9.62
CA LYS A 43 -3.87 -6.65 9.14
C LYS A 43 -3.91 -5.90 7.80
N SER A 44 -3.16 -4.81 7.66
CA SER A 44 -3.06 -4.08 6.38
C SER A 44 -2.54 -4.97 5.25
N CYS A 45 -1.55 -5.82 5.51
CA CYS A 45 -1.02 -6.78 4.53
C CYS A 45 -2.10 -7.80 4.11
N GLN A 46 -2.93 -8.26 5.05
CA GLN A 46 -4.08 -9.12 4.75
C GLN A 46 -5.10 -8.40 3.87
N ASP A 47 -5.39 -7.13 4.15
CA ASP A 47 -6.32 -6.33 3.34
C ASP A 47 -5.79 -6.11 1.92
N VAL A 48 -4.50 -5.82 1.78
CA VAL A 48 -3.83 -5.74 0.47
C VAL A 48 -3.94 -7.07 -0.26
N TYR A 49 -3.60 -8.19 0.38
CA TYR A 49 -3.74 -9.50 -0.25
C TYR A 49 -5.20 -9.78 -0.69
N ASN A 50 -6.16 -9.54 0.20
CA ASN A 50 -7.58 -9.77 -0.05
C ASN A 50 -8.10 -8.94 -1.23
N LEU A 51 -7.64 -7.68 -1.37
CA LEU A 51 -7.98 -6.84 -2.50
C LEU A 51 -7.50 -7.44 -3.83
N PHE A 52 -6.29 -7.98 -3.88
CA PHE A 52 -5.68 -8.45 -5.11
C PHE A 52 -6.11 -9.87 -5.54
N VAL A 53 -6.73 -10.64 -4.63
CA VAL A 53 -7.40 -11.91 -4.99
C VAL A 53 -8.85 -11.70 -5.49
N THR A 54 -9.38 -10.47 -5.45
CA THR A 54 -10.71 -10.17 -6.03
C THR A 54 -10.72 -10.31 -7.55
N LYS A 55 -11.93 -10.30 -8.14
CA LYS A 55 -12.09 -10.34 -9.60
C LYS A 55 -11.38 -9.14 -10.24
N ARG A 56 -10.61 -9.41 -11.30
CA ARG A 56 -9.79 -8.42 -12.00
C ARG A 56 -10.56 -7.16 -12.41
N ASP A 57 -11.78 -7.28 -12.90
CA ASP A 57 -12.59 -6.13 -13.32
C ASP A 57 -12.98 -5.23 -12.15
N LEU A 58 -13.26 -5.82 -10.98
CA LEU A 58 -13.54 -5.08 -9.76
C LEU A 58 -12.26 -4.38 -9.28
N LEU A 59 -11.13 -5.07 -9.29
CA LEU A 59 -9.83 -4.51 -8.94
C LEU A 59 -9.47 -3.30 -9.83
N VAL A 60 -9.69 -3.40 -11.14
CA VAL A 60 -9.48 -2.28 -12.07
C VAL A 60 -10.35 -1.09 -11.71
N ARG A 61 -11.64 -1.30 -11.38
CA ARG A 61 -12.52 -0.22 -10.95
C ARG A 61 -12.03 0.42 -9.65
N VAL A 62 -11.65 -0.36 -8.65
CA VAL A 62 -11.10 0.14 -7.39
C VAL A 62 -9.88 1.02 -7.64
N ILE A 63 -8.96 0.56 -8.51
CA ILE A 63 -7.77 1.34 -8.88
C ILE A 63 -8.16 2.67 -9.53
N GLN A 64 -9.11 2.66 -10.46
CA GLN A 64 -9.55 3.87 -11.17
C GLN A 64 -10.29 4.86 -10.26
N PHE A 65 -10.96 4.37 -9.21
CA PHE A 65 -11.61 5.21 -8.20
C PHE A 65 -10.63 5.78 -7.16
N ASN A 66 -9.39 5.28 -7.09
CA ASN A 66 -8.34 5.91 -6.31
C ASN A 66 -7.79 7.11 -7.11
N GLU A 67 -8.49 8.24 -7.05
CA GLU A 67 -8.22 9.42 -7.89
C GLU A 67 -6.77 9.92 -7.74
N ASP A 68 -6.27 9.99 -6.50
CA ASP A 68 -4.92 10.49 -6.21
C ASP A 68 -3.85 9.64 -6.90
N TRP A 69 -3.91 8.32 -6.70
CA TRP A 69 -2.94 7.42 -7.31
C TRP A 69 -3.12 7.33 -8.82
N PHE A 70 -4.36 7.19 -9.29
CA PHE A 70 -4.64 6.92 -10.69
C PHE A 70 -4.34 8.13 -11.57
N SER A 71 -4.66 9.34 -11.10
CA SER A 71 -4.33 10.58 -11.82
C SER A 71 -2.83 10.76 -11.96
N GLN A 72 -2.04 10.39 -10.94
CA GLN A 72 -0.59 10.42 -11.04
C GLN A 72 -0.07 9.35 -12.00
N TRP A 73 -0.58 8.12 -11.90
CA TRP A 73 -0.19 7.02 -12.79
C TRP A 73 -0.46 7.35 -14.27
N LEU A 74 -1.56 8.05 -14.58
CA LEU A 74 -1.90 8.50 -15.94
C LEU A 74 -0.96 9.57 -16.49
N LYS A 75 -0.40 10.46 -15.66
CA LYS A 75 0.60 11.45 -16.11
C LYS A 75 1.87 10.76 -16.61
N ASP A 76 2.26 9.69 -15.92
CA ASP A 76 3.47 8.92 -16.23
C ASP A 76 3.23 7.88 -17.36
N HIS A 77 1.95 7.58 -17.67
CA HIS A 77 1.54 6.60 -18.69
C HIS A 77 0.39 7.16 -19.55
N PRO A 78 0.65 8.17 -20.40
CA PRO A 78 -0.37 8.73 -21.26
C PRO A 78 -0.95 7.66 -22.19
N LYS A 79 -2.26 7.73 -22.47
CA LYS A 79 -2.88 6.85 -23.45
C LYS A 79 -2.22 7.07 -24.82
N PRO A 80 -2.00 6.02 -25.62
CA PRO A 80 -1.55 6.18 -27.00
C PRO A 80 -2.52 7.13 -27.73
N VAL A 81 -1.96 8.08 -28.48
CA VAL A 81 -2.76 8.94 -29.36
C VAL A 81 -3.24 8.05 -30.51
N GLU A 82 -4.56 7.89 -30.63
CA GLU A 82 -5.21 7.23 -31.78
C GLU A 82 -5.08 8.05 -33.06
#